data_AF-A0A163D7J7-F1
#
_entry.id   AF-A0A163D7J7-F1
#
_cell.length_a   1.000
_cell.length_b   1.000
_cell.length_c   1.000
_cell.angle_alpha   90.00
_cell.angle_beta   90.00
_cell.angle_gamma   90.00
#
_symmetry.space_group_name_H-M   'P 1'
#
loop_
_entity.id
_entity.type
_entity.pdbx_description
1 polymer ?
#
loop_
_entity_poly.entity_id
_entity_poly.type
_entity_poly.pdbx_seq_one_letter_code
_entity_poly.pdbx_strand_id
1 'polypeptide(L)'
;MICILLAFTVHPVVHAEPVHDKKPEVGYGYDAPLRIKKPIHPEVPKSWRLETKKFENSILLAYFDSDDNDLIMTIFEENRRSMVPVAQSEQTVINNTTYSFYPWKSKQRGWVLRWVKGDVYFEMSSFTLNVDEMITIAETITKQVKE
;
A
#
# COMPACT_ATOMS: atom_id res chain seq x y z
N MET A 1 -26.65 30.88 -51.60
CA MET A 1 -25.37 30.19 -51.36
C MET A 1 -24.63 31.00 -50.29
N ILE A 2 -24.70 30.58 -49.03
CA ILE A 2 -24.14 31.31 -47.88
C ILE A 2 -22.97 30.47 -47.35
N CYS A 3 -21.75 30.97 -47.53
CA CYS A 3 -20.54 30.35 -47.00
C CYS A 3 -20.43 30.65 -45.51
N ILE A 4 -20.55 29.63 -44.67
CA ILE A 4 -20.25 29.70 -43.23
C ILE A 4 -18.72 29.58 -43.08
N LEU A 5 -18.07 30.69 -42.75
CA LEU A 5 -16.66 30.71 -42.34
C LEU A 5 -16.57 30.25 -40.89
N LEU A 6 -16.02 29.05 -40.66
CA LEU A 6 -15.65 28.54 -39.35
C LEU A 6 -14.39 29.28 -38.88
N ALA A 7 -14.54 30.13 -37.86
CA ALA A 7 -13.43 30.73 -37.14
C ALA A 7 -12.80 29.68 -36.21
N PHE A 8 -11.60 29.21 -36.53
CA PHE A 8 -10.78 28.42 -35.62
C PHE A 8 -10.22 29.34 -34.53
N THR A 9 -10.75 29.24 -33.32
CA THR A 9 -10.14 29.89 -32.14
C THR A 9 -8.99 29.03 -31.65
N VAL A 10 -7.77 29.45 -32.01
CA VAL A 10 -6.52 28.88 -31.49
C VAL A 10 -6.43 29.26 -30.02
N HIS A 11 -6.63 28.31 -29.12
CA HIS A 11 -6.41 28.53 -27.70
C HIS A 11 -4.90 28.55 -27.46
N PRO A 12 -4.33 29.59 -26.82
CA PRO A 12 -2.92 29.54 -26.45
C PRO A 12 -2.73 28.44 -25.41
N VAL A 13 -1.97 27.41 -25.78
CA VAL A 13 -1.43 26.43 -24.83
C VAL A 13 -0.42 27.18 -23.98
N VAL A 14 -0.85 27.66 -22.81
CA VAL A 14 0.05 28.14 -21.77
C VAL A 14 0.74 26.90 -21.22
N HIS A 15 1.99 26.67 -21.63
CA HIS A 15 2.87 25.70 -21.00
C HIS A 15 3.23 26.28 -19.63
N ALA A 16 2.54 25.82 -18.58
CA ALA A 16 2.95 26.11 -17.22
C ALA A 16 4.25 25.34 -16.95
N GLU A 17 5.38 26.05 -16.85
CA GLU A 17 6.61 25.48 -16.32
C GLU A 17 6.33 24.97 -14.90
N PRO A 18 6.85 23.79 -14.51
CA PRO A 18 6.67 23.30 -13.16
C PRO A 18 7.31 24.29 -12.20
N VAL A 19 6.49 24.83 -11.29
CA VAL A 19 6.97 25.65 -10.18
C VAL A 19 7.94 24.78 -9.37
N HIS A 20 9.23 25.10 -9.44
CA HIS A 20 10.22 24.57 -8.51
C HIS A 20 9.99 25.23 -7.15
N ASP A 21 8.94 24.81 -6.47
CA ASP A 21 8.72 25.18 -5.09
C ASP A 21 9.88 24.60 -4.27
N LYS A 22 10.59 25.52 -3.61
CA LYS A 22 11.60 25.21 -2.61
C LYS A 22 10.99 24.21 -1.61
N LYS A 23 11.68 23.08 -1.40
CA LYS A 23 11.31 22.07 -0.41
C LYS A 23 10.96 22.78 0.91
N PRO A 24 9.75 22.60 1.47
CA PRO A 24 9.47 23.10 2.82
C PRO A 24 10.45 22.42 3.79
N GLU A 25 11.14 23.23 4.59
CA GLU A 25 12.07 22.82 5.66
C GLU A 25 11.33 22.23 6.87
N VAL A 26 10.50 21.22 6.63
CA VAL A 26 9.97 20.34 7.67
C VAL A 26 10.32 18.94 7.26
N GLY A 27 11.45 18.44 7.76
CA GLY A 27 11.99 17.11 7.49
C GLY A 27 11.10 16.01 8.06
N TYR A 28 9.96 15.78 7.44
CA TYR A 28 9.26 14.52 7.56
C TYR A 28 10.19 13.43 6.99
N GLY A 29 10.41 12.35 7.74
CA GLY A 29 11.39 11.30 7.43
C GLY A 29 11.08 10.44 6.20
N TYR A 30 10.87 11.06 5.04
CA TYR A 30 10.76 10.41 3.73
C TYR A 30 12.09 9.73 3.33
N ASP A 31 13.21 10.24 3.86
CA ASP A 31 14.59 9.88 3.46
C ASP A 31 15.27 8.89 4.42
N ALA A 32 14.55 8.36 5.44
CA ALA A 32 15.13 7.39 6.37
C ALA A 32 15.17 5.99 5.71
N PRO A 33 16.37 5.40 5.51
CA PRO A 33 16.50 4.12 4.81
C PRO A 33 15.80 3.00 5.58
N LEU A 34 15.22 2.04 4.85
CA LEU A 34 14.50 0.90 5.43
C LEU A 34 15.35 0.22 6.52
N ARG A 35 14.78 0.15 7.75
CA ARG A 35 15.44 -0.51 8.90
C ARG A 35 15.48 -2.02 8.68
N ILE A 36 14.41 -2.57 8.11
CA ILE A 36 14.36 -3.96 7.66
C ILE A 36 15.32 -4.15 6.48
N LYS A 37 16.25 -5.10 6.61
CA LYS A 37 17.20 -5.45 5.53
C LYS A 37 16.74 -6.64 4.69
N LYS A 38 15.87 -7.48 5.24
CA LYS A 38 15.33 -8.68 4.59
C LYS A 38 13.81 -8.72 4.78
N PRO A 39 13.04 -9.04 3.73
CA PRO A 39 11.60 -9.18 3.87
C PRO A 39 11.21 -10.17 4.96
N ILE A 40 10.09 -9.90 5.62
CA ILE A 40 9.49 -10.76 6.64
C ILE A 40 8.37 -11.54 5.96
N HIS A 41 8.64 -12.80 5.66
CA HIS A 41 7.68 -13.63 4.94
C HIS A 41 6.59 -14.15 5.89
N PRO A 42 5.30 -13.92 5.59
CA PRO A 42 4.21 -14.61 6.28
C PRO A 42 4.22 -16.11 6.01
N GLU A 43 3.58 -16.87 6.90
CA GLU A 43 3.15 -18.24 6.61
C GLU A 43 1.90 -18.19 5.72
N VAL A 44 2.01 -18.72 4.51
CA VAL A 44 0.96 -18.76 3.50
C VAL A 44 0.92 -20.15 2.84
N PRO A 45 -0.17 -20.51 2.12
CA PRO A 45 -0.21 -21.73 1.33
C PRO A 45 1.01 -21.87 0.41
N LYS A 46 1.61 -23.06 0.38
CA LYS A 46 2.82 -23.34 -0.41
C LYS A 46 2.61 -23.24 -1.92
N SER A 47 1.36 -23.32 -2.37
CA SER A 47 1.00 -23.08 -3.76
C SER A 47 1.15 -21.62 -4.16
N TRP A 48 1.20 -20.67 -3.22
CA TRP A 48 1.30 -19.26 -3.60
C TRP A 48 2.70 -18.91 -4.09
N ARG A 49 2.76 -18.28 -5.25
CA ARG A 49 3.98 -17.74 -5.84
C ARG A 49 4.25 -16.35 -5.27
N LEU A 50 5.48 -16.11 -4.84
CA LEU A 50 5.92 -14.82 -4.29
C LEU A 50 6.75 -14.04 -5.31
N GLU A 51 6.41 -12.77 -5.52
CA GLU A 51 7.29 -11.77 -6.11
C GLU A 51 7.66 -10.71 -5.06
N THR A 52 8.94 -10.34 -5.01
CA THR A 52 9.44 -9.33 -4.06
C THR A 52 10.05 -8.15 -4.81
N LYS A 53 9.63 -6.94 -4.46
CA LYS A 53 10.20 -5.70 -4.99
C LYS A 53 10.69 -4.82 -3.85
N LYS A 54 11.93 -4.36 -3.94
CA LYS A 54 12.54 -3.47 -2.94
C LYS A 54 12.56 -2.04 -3.46
N PHE A 55 12.19 -1.11 -2.61
CA PHE A 55 12.31 0.33 -2.79
C PHE A 55 13.25 0.90 -1.73
N GLU A 56 13.54 2.19 -1.79
CA GLU A 56 14.45 2.84 -0.83
C GLU A 56 13.96 2.77 0.63
N ASN A 57 12.64 2.91 0.82
CA ASN A 57 12.00 3.00 2.14
C ASN A 57 10.88 1.96 2.36
N SER A 58 10.74 0.98 1.46
CA SER A 58 9.75 -0.09 1.59
C SER A 58 10.16 -1.38 0.88
N ILE A 59 9.59 -2.49 1.32
CA ILE A 59 9.59 -3.77 0.58
C ILE A 59 8.15 -4.14 0.27
N LEU A 60 7.88 -4.51 -0.98
CA LEU A 60 6.62 -5.08 -1.43
C LEU A 60 6.79 -6.60 -1.59
N LEU A 61 5.90 -7.35 -0.95
CA LEU A 61 5.66 -8.76 -1.19
C LEU A 61 4.32 -8.90 -1.93
N ALA A 62 4.33 -9.49 -3.13
CA ALA A 62 3.13 -9.79 -3.90
C ALA A 62 2.98 -11.31 -4.02
N TYR A 63 1.85 -11.82 -3.53
CA TYR A 63 1.51 -13.23 -3.55
C TYR A 63 0.43 -13.50 -4.59
N PHE A 64 0.71 -14.47 -5.47
CA PHE A 64 -0.14 -14.89 -6.56
C PHE A 64 -0.53 -16.35 -6.38
N ASP A 65 -1.68 -16.74 -6.91
CA ASP A 65 -1.98 -18.15 -7.09
C ASP A 65 -1.03 -18.76 -8.13
N SER A 66 -0.52 -19.97 -7.89
CA SER A 66 0.41 -20.62 -8.83
C SER A 66 -0.26 -21.01 -10.14
N ASP A 67 -1.56 -21.30 -10.10
CA ASP A 67 -2.23 -22.03 -11.17
C ASP A 67 -2.75 -21.07 -12.24
N ASP A 68 -3.31 -19.93 -11.85
CA ASP A 68 -3.87 -18.91 -12.76
C ASP A 68 -3.08 -17.58 -12.78
N ASN A 69 -2.13 -17.38 -11.88
CA ASN A 69 -1.38 -16.13 -11.67
C ASN A 69 -2.24 -14.94 -11.20
N ASP A 70 -3.40 -15.19 -10.61
CA ASP A 70 -4.21 -14.12 -10.02
C ASP A 70 -3.55 -13.59 -8.74
N LEU A 71 -3.58 -12.26 -8.57
CA LEU A 71 -3.05 -11.61 -7.39
C LEU A 71 -3.96 -11.92 -6.19
N ILE A 72 -3.40 -12.59 -5.19
CA ILE A 72 -4.11 -12.92 -3.96
C ILE A 72 -3.98 -11.76 -2.98
N MET A 73 -2.76 -11.35 -2.67
CA MET A 73 -2.51 -10.27 -1.72
C MET A 73 -1.17 -9.57 -1.96
N THR A 74 -1.08 -8.34 -1.46
CA THR A 74 0.18 -7.62 -1.31
C THR A 74 0.43 -7.28 0.14
N ILE A 75 1.71 -7.19 0.52
CA ILE A 75 2.16 -6.69 1.83
C ILE A 75 3.27 -5.67 1.58
N PHE A 76 3.07 -4.46 2.09
CA PHE A 76 4.11 -3.46 2.21
C PHE A 76 4.70 -3.49 3.61
N GLU A 77 6.03 -3.51 3.67
CA GLU A 77 6.83 -3.31 4.87
C GLU A 77 7.46 -1.93 4.77
N GLU A 78 7.10 -1.01 5.65
CA GLU A 78 7.52 0.39 5.59
C GLU A 78 8.06 0.88 6.93
N ASN A 79 8.99 1.84 6.88
CA ASN A 79 9.50 2.53 8.07
C ASN A 79 8.50 3.54 8.67
N ARG A 80 7.38 3.80 8.00
CA ARG A 80 6.50 4.93 8.31
C ARG A 80 5.04 4.54 8.14
N ARG A 81 4.16 5.23 8.87
CA ARG A 81 2.73 5.06 8.71
C ARG A 81 2.26 5.71 7.40
N SER A 82 1.43 5.00 6.64
CA SER A 82 0.75 5.55 5.47
C SER A 82 -0.03 6.83 5.82
N MET A 83 -0.01 7.83 4.92
CA MET A 83 -0.67 9.13 5.12
C MET A 83 -2.20 9.07 5.08
N VAL A 84 -2.80 7.92 4.74
CA VAL A 84 -4.26 7.80 4.63
C VAL A 84 -4.88 7.82 6.04
N PRO A 85 -5.74 8.81 6.36
CA PRO A 85 -6.35 8.90 7.68
C PRO A 85 -7.11 7.63 8.07
N VAL A 86 -6.82 7.14 9.26
CA VAL A 86 -7.43 5.95 9.91
C VAL A 86 -8.89 6.21 10.33
N ALA A 87 -9.43 7.40 10.07
CA ALA A 87 -10.73 7.86 10.57
C ALA A 87 -11.94 7.03 10.09
N GLN A 88 -11.77 6.15 9.11
CA GLN A 88 -12.82 5.26 8.59
C GLN A 88 -12.49 3.76 8.74
N SER A 89 -11.45 3.41 9.50
CA SER A 89 -11.11 1.99 9.71
C SER A 89 -11.80 1.44 10.95
N GLU A 90 -12.29 0.21 10.84
CA GLU A 90 -12.57 -0.65 11.97
C GLU A 90 -11.26 -1.12 12.61
N GLN A 91 -11.31 -1.50 13.88
CA GLN A 91 -10.14 -1.93 14.63
C GLN A 91 -10.42 -3.18 15.46
N THR A 92 -9.41 -4.02 15.59
CA THR A 92 -9.39 -5.13 16.55
C THR A 92 -8.00 -5.24 17.19
N VAL A 93 -7.94 -5.82 18.38
CA VAL A 93 -6.70 -6.02 19.13
C VAL A 93 -6.52 -7.50 19.39
N ILE A 94 -5.41 -8.06 18.89
CA ILE A 94 -5.04 -9.47 19.07
C ILE A 94 -3.58 -9.51 19.51
N ASN A 95 -3.28 -10.28 20.55
CA ASN A 95 -1.91 -10.44 21.08
C ASN A 95 -1.17 -9.10 21.27
N ASN A 96 -1.87 -8.12 21.86
CA ASN A 96 -1.37 -6.77 22.11
C ASN A 96 -0.96 -5.98 20.84
N THR A 97 -1.46 -6.39 19.67
CA THR A 97 -1.26 -5.71 18.40
C THR A 97 -2.60 -5.18 17.89
N THR A 98 -2.66 -3.88 17.59
CA THR A 98 -3.85 -3.25 17.01
C THR A 98 -3.82 -3.39 15.49
N TYR A 99 -4.85 -4.03 14.97
CA TYR A 99 -5.13 -4.18 13.56
C TYR A 99 -6.21 -3.20 13.15
N SER A 100 -5.94 -2.36 12.16
CA SER A 100 -6.91 -1.44 11.57
C SER A 100 -7.25 -1.89 10.16
N PHE A 101 -8.53 -2.02 9.81
CA PHE A 101 -8.94 -2.48 8.50
C PHE A 101 -10.15 -1.73 7.96
N TYR A 102 -10.27 -1.72 6.64
CA TYR A 102 -11.40 -1.10 5.95
C TYR A 102 -11.58 -1.73 4.55
N PRO A 103 -12.79 -1.71 3.99
CA PRO A 103 -13.02 -2.19 2.64
C PRO A 103 -12.37 -1.26 1.62
N TRP A 104 -11.94 -1.80 0.48
CA TRP A 104 -11.49 -0.97 -0.64
C TRP A 104 -12.57 0.05 -1.03
N LYS A 105 -12.15 1.29 -1.32
CA LYS A 105 -13.08 2.37 -1.73
C LYS A 105 -13.71 2.13 -3.11
N SER A 106 -13.15 1.23 -3.92
CA SER A 106 -13.69 0.87 -5.22
C SER A 106 -14.91 -0.07 -5.08
N LYS A 107 -15.70 -0.27 -6.13
CA LYS A 107 -16.86 -1.19 -6.11
C LYS A 107 -16.46 -2.69 -6.07
N GLN A 108 -15.17 -3.01 -6.00
CA GLN A 108 -14.70 -4.38 -5.93
C GLN A 108 -14.61 -4.85 -4.48
N ARG A 109 -14.98 -6.12 -4.24
CA ARG A 109 -14.79 -6.78 -2.95
C ARG A 109 -13.30 -6.85 -2.65
N GLY A 110 -12.88 -6.34 -1.50
CA GLY A 110 -11.49 -6.37 -1.07
C GLY A 110 -11.28 -5.58 0.21
N TRP A 111 -10.19 -5.85 0.89
CA TRP A 111 -9.85 -5.26 2.18
C TRP A 111 -8.43 -4.71 2.18
N VAL A 112 -8.24 -3.70 3.02
CA VAL A 112 -6.94 -3.21 3.43
C VAL A 112 -6.82 -3.44 4.92
N LEU A 113 -5.73 -4.06 5.36
CA LEU A 113 -5.38 -4.32 6.74
C LEU A 113 -4.05 -3.62 7.05
N ARG A 114 -3.97 -2.94 8.18
CA ARG A 114 -2.81 -2.17 8.61
C ARG A 114 -2.48 -2.45 10.07
N TRP A 115 -1.20 -2.59 10.37
CA TRP A 115 -0.73 -2.72 11.75
C TRP A 115 0.69 -2.19 11.88
N VAL A 116 1.12 -2.01 13.12
CA VAL A 116 2.49 -1.63 13.46
C VAL A 116 3.03 -2.66 14.43
N LYS A 117 4.25 -3.14 14.19
CA LYS A 117 4.97 -3.98 15.15
C LYS A 117 6.43 -3.55 15.21
N GLY A 118 6.94 -3.28 16.41
CA GLY A 118 8.23 -2.61 16.59
C GLY A 118 8.27 -1.27 15.83
N ASP A 119 9.32 -1.08 15.04
CA ASP A 119 9.51 0.11 14.20
C ASP A 119 8.95 -0.04 12.77
N VAL A 120 8.17 -1.08 12.51
CA VAL A 120 7.71 -1.42 11.16
C VAL A 120 6.21 -1.19 11.04
N TYR A 121 5.83 -0.44 10.02
CA TYR A 121 4.47 -0.33 9.55
C TYR A 121 4.21 -1.37 8.46
N PHE A 122 3.09 -2.07 8.58
CA PHE A 122 2.64 -3.03 7.59
C PHE A 122 1.30 -2.62 7.00
N GLU A 123 1.17 -2.77 5.68
CA GLU A 123 -0.10 -2.66 4.97
C GLU A 123 -0.29 -3.88 4.09
N MET A 124 -1.36 -4.63 4.32
CA MET A 124 -1.77 -5.76 3.51
C MET A 124 -3.03 -5.39 2.74
N SER A 125 -3.07 -5.70 1.45
CA SER A 125 -4.25 -5.53 0.60
C SER A 125 -4.60 -6.83 -0.10
N SER A 126 -5.89 -7.15 -0.20
CA SER A 126 -6.37 -8.34 -0.92
C SER A 126 -7.76 -8.12 -1.49
N PHE A 127 -8.05 -8.74 -2.64
CA PHE A 127 -9.39 -8.83 -3.25
C PHE A 127 -10.08 -10.17 -2.98
N THR A 128 -9.33 -11.18 -2.59
CA THR A 128 -9.81 -12.56 -2.41
C THR A 128 -9.99 -12.92 -0.94
N LEU A 129 -9.10 -12.44 -0.06
CA LEU A 129 -9.11 -12.73 1.36
C LEU A 129 -10.08 -11.83 2.12
N ASN A 130 -10.71 -12.40 3.15
CA ASN A 130 -11.46 -11.65 4.15
C ASN A 130 -10.54 -11.15 5.28
N VAL A 131 -11.08 -10.29 6.15
CA VAL A 131 -10.31 -9.66 7.24
C VAL A 131 -9.69 -10.69 8.19
N ASP A 132 -10.42 -11.74 8.58
CA ASP A 132 -9.92 -12.75 9.52
C ASP A 132 -8.76 -13.56 8.93
N GLU A 133 -8.85 -13.91 7.64
CA GLU A 133 -7.77 -14.56 6.90
C GLU A 133 -6.53 -13.66 6.83
N MET A 134 -6.73 -12.37 6.51
CA MET A 134 -5.64 -11.40 6.46
C MET A 134 -4.98 -11.21 7.83
N ILE A 135 -5.75 -11.15 8.92
CA ILE A 135 -5.21 -11.04 10.29
C ILE A 135 -4.45 -12.31 10.67
N THR A 136 -4.96 -13.49 10.31
CA THR A 136 -4.29 -14.77 10.56
C THR A 136 -2.90 -14.79 9.92
N ILE A 137 -2.82 -14.35 8.66
CA ILE A 137 -1.54 -14.20 7.94
C ILE A 137 -0.67 -13.13 8.62
N ALA A 138 -1.23 -11.97 8.96
CA ALA A 138 -0.49 -10.88 9.59
C ALA A 138 0.12 -11.27 10.94
N GLU A 139 -0.57 -12.07 11.75
CA GLU A 139 -0.07 -12.60 13.02
C GLU A 139 1.19 -13.47 12.85
N THR A 140 1.36 -14.13 11.71
CA THR A 140 2.59 -14.89 11.41
C THR A 140 3.79 -13.97 11.21
N ILE A 141 3.57 -12.77 10.67
CA ILE A 141 4.60 -11.71 10.55
C ILE A 141 4.84 -11.07 11.91
N THR A 142 3.77 -10.71 12.63
CA THR A 142 3.85 -10.04 13.93
C THR A 142 4.69 -10.83 14.93
N LYS A 143 4.60 -12.15 14.94
CA LYS A 143 5.40 -13.04 15.80
C LYS A 143 6.90 -13.03 15.48
N GLN A 144 7.29 -12.68 14.25
CA GLN A 144 8.68 -12.65 13.81
C GLN A 144 9.38 -11.33 14.16
N VAL A 145 8.62 -10.26 14.39
CA VAL A 145 9.15 -8.93 14.74
C VAL A 145 9.27 -8.81 16.25
N LYS A 146 10.50 -8.62 16.73
CA LYS A 146 10.78 -8.34 18.15
C LYS A 146 10.55 -6.86 18.47
N GLU A 147 10.02 -6.61 19.66
CA GLU A 147 9.96 -5.27 20.27
C GLU A 147 11.30 -4.87 20.89
#